data_AF-A0A534RR03-F1
#
_entry.id   AF-A0A534RR03-F1
#
_cell.length_a   1.000
_cell.length_b   1.000
_cell.length_c   1.000
_cell.angle_alpha   90.00
_cell.angle_beta   90.00
_cell.angle_gamma   90.00
#
_symmetry.space_group_name_H-M   'P 1'
#
loop_
_entity.id
_entity.type
_entity.pdbx_description
1 polymer ?
#
loop_
_entity_poly.entity_id
_entity_poly.type
_entity_poly.pdbx_seq_one_letter_code
_entity_poly.pdbx_strand_id
1 'polypeptide(L)'
;QITADDFVRLNLFEEVSDIVPTLDAGDPNQVGPTTTIRSASTEVAAHDGQTVVIGGLLSDTVRGTETAVPYFSRIPVLGALFRHNEDRRMKTNLLVFLTPHIIATDEQMAENSLRERERMRAGMPRGLRHQPTLTGPGWRAPGRKSDTGTGP
;
A
#
# COMPACT_ATOMS: atom_id res chain seq x y z
N GLN A 1 -7.58 -14.38 -15.22
CA GLN A 1 -8.11 -15.41 -16.15
C GLN A 1 -6.93 -16.23 -16.66
N ILE A 2 -7.05 -17.55 -16.75
CA ILE A 2 -5.98 -18.43 -17.26
C ILE A 2 -6.33 -18.78 -18.70
N THR A 3 -5.41 -18.53 -19.63
CA THR A 3 -5.57 -18.85 -21.06
C THR A 3 -4.88 -20.18 -21.35
N ALA A 4 -5.32 -20.92 -22.36
CA ALA A 4 -4.84 -22.28 -22.71
C ALA A 4 -3.36 -22.36 -23.14
N ASP A 5 -2.63 -21.25 -23.05
CA ASP A 5 -1.29 -21.04 -23.62
C ASP A 5 -0.32 -20.58 -22.50
N ASP A 6 -0.58 -20.99 -21.25
CA ASP A 6 0.15 -20.64 -20.02
C ASP A 6 0.25 -19.14 -19.69
N PHE A 7 -0.62 -18.31 -20.29
CA PHE A 7 -0.74 -16.90 -19.94
C PHE A 7 -1.77 -16.68 -18.82
N VAL A 8 -1.32 -15.99 -17.77
CA VAL A 8 -2.15 -15.47 -16.69
C VAL A 8 -2.48 -14.01 -16.97
N ARG A 9 -3.77 -13.74 -17.18
CA ARG A 9 -4.33 -12.38 -17.27
C ARG A 9 -4.74 -11.88 -15.89
N LEU A 10 -4.18 -10.74 -15.48
CA LEU A 10 -4.38 -10.12 -14.18
C LEU A 10 -5.04 -8.75 -14.36
N ASN A 11 -6.12 -8.52 -13.62
CA ASN A 11 -6.75 -7.20 -13.49
C ASN A 11 -6.44 -6.69 -12.10
N LEU A 12 -5.62 -5.64 -12.00
CA LEU A 12 -5.14 -5.10 -10.74
C LEU A 12 -5.72 -3.71 -10.50
N PHE A 13 -6.29 -3.52 -9.31
CA PHE A 13 -6.74 -2.24 -8.80
C PHE A 13 -5.88 -1.89 -7.58
N GLU A 14 -5.05 -0.86 -7.71
CA GLU A 14 -4.22 -0.35 -6.62
C GLU A 14 -4.78 0.99 -6.13
N GLU A 15 -4.91 1.14 -4.82
CA GLU A 15 -5.28 2.39 -4.18
C GLU A 15 -4.30 2.67 -3.04
N VAL A 16 -3.71 3.88 -3.05
CA VAL A 16 -2.91 4.41 -1.94
C VAL A 16 -3.55 5.70 -1.48
N SER A 17 -3.84 5.77 -0.18
CA SER A 17 -4.48 6.91 0.46
C SER A 17 -3.53 7.55 1.47
N ASP A 18 -3.23 8.82 1.27
CA ASP A 18 -2.45 9.64 2.21
C ASP A 18 -3.35 10.74 2.78
N ILE A 19 -3.36 10.89 4.11
CA ILE A 19 -3.99 12.01 4.79
C ILE A 19 -3.00 13.18 4.73
N VAL A 20 -3.39 14.29 4.08
CA VAL A 20 -2.60 15.51 4.09
C VAL A 20 -2.78 16.16 5.46
N PRO A 21 -1.74 16.27 6.31
CA PRO A 21 -1.85 17.04 7.54
C PRO A 21 -2.14 18.48 7.15
N THR A 22 -3.34 18.95 7.47
CA THR A 22 -3.72 20.36 7.32
C THR A 22 -2.86 21.17 8.30
N LEU A 23 -1.97 21.99 7.76
CA LEU A 23 -1.08 22.85 8.56
C LEU A 23 -1.82 24.03 9.20
N ASP A 24 -3.11 24.21 8.90
CA ASP A 24 -3.94 25.31 9.39
C ASP A 24 -5.05 24.79 10.30
N ALA A 25 -4.71 24.48 11.54
CA ALA A 25 -5.66 24.08 12.60
C ALA A 25 -6.52 25.26 13.11
N GLY A 26 -6.90 26.21 12.25
CA GLY A 26 -7.54 27.46 12.66
C GLY A 26 -8.38 28.21 11.62
N ASP A 27 -8.54 27.72 10.38
CA ASP A 27 -9.45 28.34 9.40
C ASP A 27 -10.89 27.81 9.59
N PRO A 28 -11.86 28.65 10.00
CA PRO A 28 -13.26 28.22 10.15
C PRO A 28 -13.94 27.80 8.83
N ASN A 29 -13.30 27.98 7.68
CA ASN A 29 -13.78 27.53 6.37
C ASN A 29 -13.16 26.19 5.91
N GLN A 30 -12.14 25.65 6.57
CA GLN A 30 -11.58 24.32 6.24
C GLN A 30 -12.31 23.21 7.00
N VAL A 31 -13.20 22.52 6.30
CA VAL A 31 -14.04 21.45 6.84
C VAL A 31 -13.31 20.09 6.68
N GLY A 32 -12.47 19.73 7.65
CA GLY A 32 -11.91 18.38 7.80
C GLY A 32 -10.59 18.10 7.06
N PRO A 33 -9.97 16.93 7.31
CA PRO A 33 -8.69 16.56 6.71
C PRO A 33 -8.81 16.39 5.20
N THR A 34 -7.85 16.93 4.46
CA THR A 34 -7.73 16.70 3.02
C THR A 34 -7.06 15.35 2.78
N THR A 35 -7.72 14.43 2.09
CA THR A 35 -7.15 13.11 1.74
C THR A 35 -6.76 13.10 0.26
N THR A 36 -5.52 12.69 -0.04
CA THR A 36 -5.08 12.46 -1.43
C THR A 36 -5.22 10.98 -1.73
N ILE A 37 -6.08 10.63 -2.70
CA ILE A 37 -6.26 9.25 -3.19
C ILE A 37 -5.50 9.12 -4.51
N ARG A 38 -4.63 8.11 -4.62
CA ARG A 38 -3.98 7.72 -5.88
C ARG A 38 -4.48 6.34 -6.27
N SER A 39 -5.08 6.22 -7.44
CA SER A 39 -5.58 4.94 -7.96
C SER A 39 -4.95 4.58 -9.30
N ALA A 40 -4.69 3.30 -9.52
CA ALA A 40 -4.20 2.75 -10.78
C ALA A 40 -4.98 1.48 -11.14
N SER A 41 -5.41 1.37 -12.39
CA SER A 41 -6.06 0.18 -12.94
C SER A 41 -5.21 -0.35 -14.10
N THR A 42 -4.71 -1.57 -13.96
CA THR A 42 -3.76 -2.15 -14.92
C THR A 42 -4.18 -3.56 -15.29
N GLU A 43 -4.11 -3.89 -16.58
CA GLU A 43 -4.31 -5.23 -17.11
C GLU A 43 -2.98 -5.79 -17.62
N VAL A 44 -2.58 -6.96 -17.12
CA VAL A 44 -1.29 -7.58 -17.43
C VAL A 44 -1.48 -9.02 -17.86
N ALA A 45 -0.79 -9.43 -18.92
CA ALA A 45 -0.67 -10.82 -19.33
C ALA A 45 0.78 -11.28 -19.15
N ALA A 46 1.00 -12.32 -18.35
CA ALA A 46 2.33 -12.84 -18.05
C ALA A 46 2.33 -14.38 -18.01
N HIS A 47 3.48 -14.97 -18.31
CA HIS A 47 3.67 -16.42 -18.16
C HIS A 47 3.86 -16.81 -16.71
N ASP A 48 3.49 -18.05 -16.38
CA ASP A 48 3.73 -18.64 -15.07
C ASP A 48 5.21 -18.57 -14.64
N GLY A 49 5.46 -18.15 -13.40
CA GLY A 49 6.78 -18.03 -12.80
C GLY A 49 7.68 -16.92 -13.36
N GLN A 50 7.24 -16.14 -14.35
CA GLN A 50 8.00 -15.01 -14.88
C GLN A 50 7.62 -13.70 -14.21
N THR A 51 8.63 -12.98 -13.71
CA THR A 51 8.43 -11.64 -13.16
C THR A 51 8.24 -10.63 -14.28
N VAL A 52 7.11 -9.93 -14.26
CA VAL A 52 6.80 -8.83 -15.17
C VAL A 52 6.77 -7.49 -14.43
N VAL A 53 7.20 -6.44 -15.12
CA VAL A 53 7.03 -5.06 -14.65
C VAL A 53 5.65 -4.60 -15.11
N ILE A 54 4.76 -4.40 -14.14
CA ILE A 54 3.38 -3.98 -14.38
C ILE A 54 3.32 -2.49 -14.75
N GLY A 55 4.24 -1.71 -14.18
CA GLY A 55 4.37 -0.29 -14.42
C GLY A 55 5.30 0.38 -13.43
N GLY A 56 5.54 1.66 -13.65
CA GLY A 56 6.22 2.52 -12.71
C GLY A 56 5.61 3.92 -12.69
N LEU A 57 5.48 4.50 -11.50
CA LEU A 57 5.05 5.89 -11.34
C LEU A 57 6.29 6.76 -11.20
N LEU A 58 6.50 7.65 -12.17
CA LEU A 58 7.46 8.74 -12.08
C LEU A 58 6.69 10.02 -11.78
N SER A 59 6.89 10.58 -10.59
CA SER A 59 6.29 11.86 -10.19
C SER A 59 7.39 12.88 -9.90
N ASP A 60 7.26 14.07 -10.48
CA ASP A 60 8.10 15.24 -10.21
C ASP A 60 7.18 16.38 -9.77
N THR A 61 7.28 16.75 -8.49
CA THR A 61 6.49 17.84 -7.91
C THR A 61 7.42 19.02 -7.63
N VAL A 62 7.16 20.15 -8.30
CA VAL A 62 7.84 21.42 -8.05
C VAL A 62 6.87 22.35 -7.32
N ARG A 63 7.24 22.81 -6.13
CA ARG A 63 6.48 23.76 -5.32
C ARG A 63 7.36 24.98 -5.04
N GLY A 64 6.99 26.12 -5.61
CA GLY A 64 7.62 27.41 -5.30
C GLY A 64 6.73 28.20 -4.35
N THR A 65 7.30 28.68 -3.25
CA THR A 65 6.65 29.60 -2.30
C THR A 65 7.42 30.91 -2.31
N GLU A 66 6.79 32.00 -2.69
CA GLU A 66 7.36 33.34 -2.60
C GLU A 66 6.64 34.12 -1.51
N THR A 67 7.39 34.55 -0.49
CA THR A 67 6.91 35.41 0.60
C THR A 67 7.61 36.75 0.49
N ALA A 68 6.88 37.83 0.29
CA ALA A 68 7.46 39.15 0.10
C ALA A 68 6.75 40.23 0.91
N VAL A 69 7.51 41.19 1.45
CA VAL A 69 6.93 42.35 2.14
C VAL A 69 6.36 43.32 1.09
N PRO A 70 5.07 43.70 1.18
CA PRO A 70 4.46 44.63 0.23
C PRO A 70 5.17 45.99 0.23
N TYR A 71 5.21 46.63 -0.95
CA TYR A 71 5.95 47.87 -1.27
C TYR A 71 7.49 47.74 -1.24
N PHE A 72 8.08 47.20 -0.18
CA PHE A 72 9.54 47.10 -0.03
C PHE A 72 10.18 46.08 -0.96
N SER A 73 9.46 45.03 -1.36
CA SER A 73 9.96 44.00 -2.30
C SER A 73 10.24 44.53 -3.72
N ARG A 74 9.68 45.69 -4.09
CA ARG A 74 9.81 46.29 -5.44
C ARG A 74 10.94 47.30 -5.57
N ILE A 75 11.67 47.60 -4.50
CA ILE A 75 12.79 48.55 -4.54
C ILE A 75 13.93 47.94 -5.37
N PRO A 76 14.39 48.59 -6.45
CA PRO A 76 15.57 48.13 -7.20
C PRO A 76 16.76 48.00 -6.25
N VAL A 77 17.58 46.95 -6.41
CA VAL A 77 18.75 46.64 -5.57
C VAL A 77 18.43 46.10 -4.17
N LEU A 78 17.47 46.66 -3.44
CA LEU A 78 17.17 46.27 -2.05
C LEU A 78 16.02 45.27 -1.89
N GLY A 79 15.14 45.13 -2.89
CA GLY A 79 13.96 44.27 -2.81
C GLY A 79 14.25 42.79 -2.54
N ALA A 80 15.47 42.32 -2.85
CA ALA A 80 15.91 40.96 -2.57
C ALA A 80 16.04 40.64 -1.06
N LEU A 81 16.29 41.64 -0.21
CA LEU A 81 16.36 41.47 1.25
C LEU A 81 14.97 41.33 1.90
N PHE A 82 13.92 41.74 1.19
CA PHE A 82 12.53 41.78 1.66
C PHE A 82 11.64 40.73 1.00
N ARG A 83 12.24 39.79 0.26
CA ARG A 83 11.57 38.62 -0.31
C ARG A 83 12.28 37.35 0.11
N HIS A 84 11.52 36.30 0.31
CA HIS A 84 11.99 34.95 0.62
C HIS A 84 11.36 33.99 -0.38
N ASN A 85 12.21 33.28 -1.12
CA ASN A 85 11.78 32.29 -2.09
C ASN A 85 12.18 30.90 -1.56
N GLU A 86 11.22 30.01 -1.40
CA GLU A 86 11.44 28.60 -1.09
C GLU A 86 11.05 27.76 -2.31
N ASP A 87 12.03 27.15 -2.95
CA ASP A 87 11.81 26.18 -4.03
C ASP A 87 11.97 24.77 -3.48
N ARG A 88 10.88 23.99 -3.46
CA ARG A 88 10.88 22.59 -3.06
C ARG A 88 10.62 21.70 -4.27
N ARG A 89 11.56 20.81 -4.58
CA ARG A 89 11.42 19.78 -5.62
C ARG A 89 11.35 18.40 -4.96
N MET A 90 10.34 17.61 -5.31
CA MET A 90 10.16 16.27 -4.78
C MET A 90 9.97 15.28 -5.93
N LYS A 91 10.90 14.35 -6.05
CA LYS A 91 10.90 13.30 -7.07
C LYS A 91 10.55 11.96 -6.43
N THR A 92 9.53 11.29 -6.94
CA THR A 92 9.09 9.97 -6.47
C THR A 92 9.16 8.99 -7.62
N ASN A 93 9.87 7.88 -7.42
CA ASN A 93 9.94 6.76 -8.36
C ASN A 93 9.33 5.53 -7.68
N LEU A 94 8.31 4.93 -8.28
CA LEU A 94 7.71 3.67 -7.85
C LEU A 94 7.84 2.66 -8.99
N LEU A 95 8.22 1.42 -8.65
CA LEU A 95 8.27 0.29 -9.57
C LEU A 95 7.49 -0.86 -8.95
N VAL A 96 6.56 -1.43 -9.73
CA VAL A 96 5.74 -2.56 -9.28
C VAL A 96 6.11 -3.80 -10.09
N PHE A 97 6.51 -4.85 -9.38
CA PHE A 97 6.87 -6.16 -9.92
C PHE A 97 5.84 -7.19 -9.50
N LEU A 98 5.52 -8.11 -10.39
CA LEU A 98 4.65 -9.23 -10.08
C LEU A 98 5.14 -10.50 -10.76
N THR A 99 5.04 -11.61 -10.03
CA THR A 99 5.35 -12.96 -10.53
C THR A 99 4.10 -13.82 -10.32
N PRO A 100 3.38 -14.20 -11.39
CA PRO A 100 2.23 -15.09 -11.24
C PRO A 100 2.72 -16.52 -10.99
N HIS A 101 1.97 -17.27 -10.18
CA HIS A 101 2.20 -18.70 -9.94
C HIS A 101 0.89 -19.47 -10.11
N ILE A 102 0.87 -20.44 -11.03
CA ILE A 102 -0.26 -21.35 -11.26
C ILE A 102 -0.12 -22.53 -10.31
N ILE A 103 -1.17 -22.83 -9.55
CA ILE A 103 -1.23 -24.02 -8.71
C ILE A 103 -2.31 -24.94 -9.24
N ALA A 104 -1.91 -26.13 -9.70
CA ALA A 104 -2.78 -27.06 -10.42
C ALA A 104 -3.49 -28.07 -9.50
N THR A 105 -2.97 -28.34 -8.29
CA THR A 105 -3.54 -29.32 -7.36
C THR A 105 -3.53 -28.86 -5.90
N ASP A 106 -4.49 -29.35 -5.11
CA ASP A 106 -4.64 -29.02 -3.68
C ASP A 106 -3.44 -29.45 -2.84
N GLU A 107 -2.79 -30.57 -3.21
CA GLU A 107 -1.58 -31.06 -2.55
C GLU A 107 -0.39 -30.11 -2.77
N GLN A 108 -0.25 -29.56 -3.99
CA GLN A 108 0.76 -28.55 -4.28
C GLN A 108 0.49 -27.23 -3.56
N MET A 109 -0.77 -26.84 -3.35
CA MET A 109 -1.12 -25.69 -2.50
C MET A 109 -0.68 -25.89 -1.04
N ALA A 110 -0.91 -27.08 -0.48
CA ALA A 110 -0.53 -27.38 0.89
C ALA A 110 1.00 -27.33 1.07
N GLU A 111 1.76 -27.92 0.17
CA GLU A 111 3.23 -27.88 0.24
C GLU A 111 3.80 -26.48 0.03
N ASN A 112 3.30 -25.73 -0.97
CA ASN A 112 3.79 -24.38 -1.26
C ASN A 112 3.44 -23.40 -0.13
N SER A 113 2.25 -23.52 0.46
CA SER A 113 1.84 -22.68 1.60
C SER A 113 2.65 -22.96 2.86
N LEU A 114 3.04 -24.22 3.10
CA LEU A 114 3.90 -24.60 4.23
C LEU A 114 5.33 -24.06 4.05
N ARG A 115 5.92 -24.25 2.87
CA ARG A 115 7.25 -23.74 2.54
C ARG A 115 7.32 -22.21 2.65
N GLU A 116 6.29 -21.53 2.15
CA GLU A 116 6.25 -20.08 2.19
C GLU A 116 6.01 -19.55 3.61
N ARG A 117 5.16 -20.23 4.41
CA ARG A 117 5.02 -19.93 5.85
C ARG A 117 6.33 -20.09 6.61
N GLU A 118 7.11 -21.10 6.31
CA GLU A 118 8.40 -21.34 6.97
C GLU A 118 9.43 -20.28 6.59
N ARG A 119 9.49 -19.90 5.31
CA ARG A 119 10.34 -18.79 4.83
C ARG A 119 9.97 -17.46 5.48
N MET A 120 8.68 -17.13 5.54
CA MET A 120 8.20 -15.95 6.26
C MET A 120 8.60 -16.01 7.74
N ARG A 121 8.37 -17.14 8.42
CA ARG A 121 8.75 -17.30 9.85
C ARG A 121 10.25 -17.20 10.10
N ALA A 122 11.08 -17.59 9.13
CA ALA A 122 12.54 -17.47 9.21
C ALA A 122 13.02 -16.03 8.97
N GLY A 123 12.31 -15.28 8.11
CA GLY A 123 12.62 -13.88 7.80
C GLY A 123 12.04 -12.85 8.78
N MET A 124 11.02 -13.21 9.58
CA MET A 124 10.45 -12.30 10.58
C MET A 124 11.48 -11.97 11.67
N PRO A 125 11.72 -10.68 11.99
CA PRO A 125 12.62 -10.28 13.06
C PRO A 125 12.16 -10.89 14.40
N ARG A 126 13.12 -11.36 15.21
CA ARG A 126 12.90 -12.15 16.43
C ARG A 126 11.98 -11.50 17.48
N GLY A 127 11.65 -10.21 17.35
CA GLY A 127 10.76 -9.46 18.25
C GLY A 127 9.25 -9.71 18.08
N LEU A 128 8.80 -10.33 16.99
CA LEU A 128 7.37 -10.63 16.75
C LEU A 128 6.97 -12.06 17.15
N ARG A 129 7.81 -12.77 17.91
CA ARG A 129 7.51 -14.13 18.42
C ARG A 129 6.47 -14.14 19.54
N HIS A 130 6.08 -12.98 20.04
CA HIS A 130 4.98 -12.85 21.00
C HIS A 130 3.67 -12.82 20.24
N GLN A 131 3.09 -13.99 20.10
CA GLN A 131 1.66 -14.15 19.88
C GLN A 131 0.95 -13.28 20.93
N PRO A 132 0.14 -12.27 20.55
CA PRO A 132 -0.92 -11.87 21.46
C PRO A 132 -1.79 -13.13 21.51
N THR A 133 -1.65 -13.90 22.57
CA THR A 133 -2.75 -14.75 23.01
C THR A 133 -3.94 -13.81 23.08
N LEU A 134 -4.88 -13.95 22.15
CA LEU A 134 -6.19 -13.32 22.28
C LEU A 134 -6.85 -13.99 23.47
N THR A 135 -6.40 -13.61 24.67
CA THR A 135 -7.08 -13.86 25.93
C THR A 135 -8.21 -12.84 25.99
N GLY A 136 -9.15 -12.94 25.05
CA GLY A 136 -10.44 -12.31 25.20
C GLY A 136 -11.17 -13.01 26.36
N PRO A 137 -12.02 -12.30 27.11
CA PRO A 137 -12.80 -12.93 28.16
C PRO A 137 -13.71 -14.01 27.57
N GLY A 138 -13.40 -15.27 27.87
CA GLY A 138 -14.38 -16.34 28.05
C GLY A 138 -15.04 -16.98 26.82
N TRP A 139 -14.53 -16.86 25.60
CA TRP A 139 -15.21 -17.51 24.48
C TRP A 139 -14.97 -19.04 24.44
N ARG A 140 -15.96 -19.81 24.92
CA ARG A 140 -16.03 -21.28 24.90
C ARG A 140 -16.81 -21.74 23.66
N ALA A 141 -16.16 -22.49 22.77
CA ALA A 141 -16.81 -23.07 21.60
C ALA A 141 -18.04 -23.92 22.01
N PRO A 142 -19.22 -23.77 21.37
CA PRO A 142 -20.38 -24.57 21.70
C PRO A 142 -20.09 -26.05 21.43
N GLY A 143 -20.31 -26.87 22.46
CA GLY A 143 -20.04 -28.30 22.45
C GLY A 143 -20.77 -29.01 21.32
N ARG A 144 -20.02 -29.76 20.52
CA ARG A 144 -20.54 -30.69 19.53
C ARG A 144 -21.23 -31.83 20.28
N LYS A 145 -22.56 -31.91 20.25
CA LYS A 145 -23.29 -33.05 20.78
C LYS A 145 -22.89 -34.29 19.96
N SER A 146 -22.29 -35.27 20.61
CA SER A 146 -22.11 -36.61 20.04
C SER A 146 -23.45 -37.29 20.01
N ASP A 147 -23.99 -37.46 18.81
CA ASP A 147 -25.19 -38.25 18.56
C ASP A 147 -24.78 -39.73 18.61
N THR A 148 -25.01 -40.39 19.74
CA THR A 148 -24.92 -41.85 19.82
C THR A 148 -26.27 -42.41 19.41
N GLY A 149 -26.37 -42.80 18.14
CA GLY A 149 -27.47 -43.61 17.64
C GLY A 149 -27.36 -45.02 18.20
N THR A 150 -28.21 -45.35 19.17
CA THR A 150 -28.53 -46.74 19.53
C THR A 150 -29.78 -47.12 18.74
N GLY A 151 -29.61 -48.02 17.77
CA GLY A 151 -30.71 -48.63 17.04
C GLY A 151 -31.46 -49.65 17.88
N PRO A 152 -32.71 -49.99 17.50
CA PRO A 152 -33.46 -51.12 18.06
C PRO A 152 -32.94 -52.47 17.53
#